data_AF-A0A080YVQ5-F1
#
_entry.id   AF-A0A080YVQ5-F1
#
_cell.length_a   1.000
_cell.length_b   1.000
_cell.length_c   1.000
_cell.angle_alpha   90.00
_cell.angle_beta   90.00
_cell.angle_gamma   90.00
#
_symmetry.space_group_name_H-M   'P 1'
#
loop_
_entity.id
_entity.type
_entity.pdbx_description
1 polymer ?
#
loop_
_entity_poly.entity_id
_entity_poly.type
_entity_poly.pdbx_seq_one_letter_code
_entity_poly.pdbx_strand_id
1 'polypeptide(L)'
;MLQVKVFMYEPLIDEEYREQMFAVWEGIMKHKGKDNVEESEGKEGLIDFVKRWNCASASGYQITISPVEWNKTPQQPDAASCGVFVVAQAYSYLTESMRLQEHGVSKRDLSVIRLRMVWMVVYHSKERSI
;
A
#
# COMPACT_ATOMS: atom_id res chain seq x y z
N MET A 1 7.93 -9.72 -23.01
CA MET A 1 8.18 -8.53 -22.16
C MET A 1 7.00 -8.39 -21.23
N LEU A 2 7.24 -8.35 -19.91
CA LEU A 2 6.18 -8.24 -18.90
C LEU A 2 6.05 -6.78 -18.47
N GLN A 3 4.84 -6.22 -18.54
CA GLN A 3 4.58 -4.87 -18.06
C GLN A 3 4.11 -4.91 -16.61
N VAL A 4 4.83 -4.24 -15.72
CA VAL A 4 4.47 -4.08 -14.31
C VAL A 4 3.79 -2.73 -14.15
N LYS A 5 2.51 -2.73 -13.75
CA LYS A 5 1.80 -1.52 -13.34
C LYS A 5 2.00 -1.30 -11.85
N VAL A 6 2.32 -0.08 -11.46
CA VAL A 6 2.58 0.28 -10.06
C VAL A 6 1.51 1.27 -9.61
N PHE A 7 0.83 0.93 -8.52
CA PHE A 7 -0.16 1.79 -7.89
C PHE A 7 0.31 2.12 -6.47
N MET A 8 0.37 3.40 -6.13
CA MET A 8 0.63 3.86 -4.77
C MET A 8 -0.61 4.56 -4.21
N TYR A 9 -0.92 4.25 -2.95
CA TYR A 9 -2.08 4.81 -2.27
C TYR A 9 -1.68 6.05 -1.47
N GLU A 10 -2.33 7.18 -1.75
CA GLU A 10 -2.16 8.45 -1.07
C GLU A 10 -3.39 8.75 -0.20
N PRO A 11 -3.32 8.50 1.12
CA PRO A 11 -4.51 8.52 1.95
C PRO A 11 -4.93 9.93 2.40
N LEU A 12 -4.03 10.93 2.38
CA LEU A 12 -4.23 12.25 3.02
C LEU A 12 -4.02 13.47 2.12
N ILE A 13 -3.66 13.31 0.83
CA ILE A 13 -3.14 14.40 -0.03
C ILE A 13 -2.11 15.23 0.76
N ASP A 14 -0.93 14.65 0.93
CA ASP A 14 0.19 15.28 1.59
C ASP A 14 1.37 15.22 0.62
N GLU A 15 1.89 16.40 0.23
CA GLU A 15 2.97 16.50 -0.75
C GLU A 15 4.23 15.78 -0.25
N GLU A 16 4.49 15.81 1.07
CA GLU A 16 5.64 15.15 1.67
C GLU A 16 5.48 13.61 1.65
N TYR A 17 4.24 13.12 1.76
CA TYR A 17 3.96 11.69 1.74
C TYR A 17 4.36 11.05 0.41
N ARG A 18 4.14 11.73 -0.72
CA ARG A 18 4.56 11.23 -2.04
C ARG A 18 6.06 11.09 -2.13
N GLU A 19 6.81 12.10 -1.69
CA GLU A 19 8.27 12.09 -1.69
C GLU A 19 8.82 10.95 -0.82
N GLN A 20 8.27 10.77 0.38
CA GLN A 20 8.64 9.67 1.26
C GLN A 20 8.36 8.30 0.61
N MET A 21 7.19 8.12 0.01
CA MET A 21 6.86 6.87 -0.68
C MET A 21 7.75 6.62 -1.91
N PHE A 22 8.12 7.66 -2.67
CA PHE A 22 9.11 7.56 -3.74
C PHE A 22 10.50 7.19 -3.21
N ALA A 23 10.91 7.72 -2.07
CA ALA A 23 12.18 7.34 -1.45
C ALA A 23 12.21 5.86 -1.02
N VAL A 24 11.08 5.29 -0.56
CA VAL A 24 10.96 3.84 -0.31
C VAL A 24 11.00 3.05 -1.60
N TRP A 25 10.31 3.55 -2.64
CA TRP A 25 10.24 2.90 -3.95
C TRP A 25 11.62 2.78 -4.61
N GLU A 26 12.40 3.86 -4.61
CA GLU A 26 13.74 3.96 -5.19
C GLU A 26 14.85 3.47 -4.25
N GLY A 27 14.58 3.28 -2.95
CA GLY A 27 15.60 2.88 -1.96
C GLY A 27 16.50 4.01 -1.47
N ILE A 28 16.06 5.27 -1.61
CA ILE A 28 16.82 6.48 -1.26
C ILE A 28 16.57 6.94 0.19
N MET A 29 15.72 6.22 0.94
CA MET A 29 15.40 6.50 2.35
C MET A 29 16.66 6.59 3.24
N LYS A 30 17.06 7.81 3.60
CA LYS A 30 18.06 8.06 4.64
C LYS A 30 17.39 7.84 6.01
N HIS A 31 17.84 6.85 6.78
CA HIS A 31 17.43 6.75 8.18
C HIS A 31 18.01 7.94 8.94
N LYS A 32 17.16 8.86 9.43
CA LYS A 32 17.59 9.78 10.49
C LYS A 32 17.69 8.97 11.79
N GLY A 33 18.80 8.26 11.95
CA GLY A 33 19.21 7.70 13.23
C GLY A 33 19.34 8.82 14.25
N LYS A 34 19.03 8.51 15.52
CA LYS A 34 19.08 9.44 16.65
C LYS A 34 20.50 9.95 16.99
N ASP A 35 21.50 9.45 16.27
CA ASP A 35 22.89 9.86 16.33
C ASP A 35 23.34 10.19 14.89
N ASN A 36 24.04 11.31 14.73
CA ASN A 36 24.47 11.91 13.47
C ASN A 36 25.51 11.05 12.71
N VAL A 37 25.17 9.82 12.36
CA VAL A 37 25.96 8.96 11.47
C VAL A 37 25.08 8.67 10.27
N GLU A 38 25.37 9.36 9.16
CA GLU A 38 24.81 9.05 7.85
C GLU A 38 25.32 7.68 7.39
N GLU A 39 24.71 6.60 7.90
CA GLU A 39 24.93 5.27 7.37
C GLU A 39 24.08 5.12 6.10
N SER A 40 24.64 5.65 5.01
CA SER A 40 24.17 5.54 3.63
C SER A 40 24.42 4.13 3.06
N GLU A 41 24.14 3.08 3.82
CA GLU A 41 23.97 1.76 3.19
C GLU A 41 22.54 1.71 2.64
N GLY A 42 22.42 2.11 1.37
CA GLY A 42 21.17 2.16 0.64
C GLY A 42 20.41 0.84 0.76
N LYS A 43 19.31 0.85 1.51
CA LYS A 43 18.40 -0.29 1.55
C LYS A 43 17.84 -0.47 0.15
N GLU A 44 17.81 -1.71 -0.32
CA GLU A 44 17.20 -2.06 -1.60
C GLU A 44 15.79 -1.47 -1.69
N GLY A 45 15.54 -0.67 -2.73
CA GLY A 45 14.22 -0.14 -3.02
C GLY A 45 13.27 -1.23 -3.52
N LEU A 46 11.97 -0.98 -3.41
CA LEU A 46 10.95 -1.90 -3.93
C LEU A 46 11.13 -2.19 -5.43
N ILE A 47 11.60 -1.20 -6.21
CA ILE A 47 11.87 -1.37 -7.63
C ILE A 47 12.93 -2.43 -7.91
N ASP A 48 14.02 -2.42 -7.15
CA ASP A 48 15.14 -3.34 -7.34
C ASP A 48 14.81 -4.72 -6.76
N PHE A 49 14.06 -4.77 -5.66
CA PHE A 49 13.45 -6.00 -5.18
C PHE A 49 12.62 -6.69 -6.26
N VAL A 50 11.72 -5.96 -6.95
CA VAL A 50 10.87 -6.52 -8.01
C VAL A 50 11.70 -7.04 -9.18
N LYS A 51 12.74 -6.30 -9.61
CA LYS A 51 13.66 -6.76 -10.66
C LYS A 51 14.38 -8.05 -10.26
N ARG A 52 14.94 -8.08 -9.04
CA ARG A 52 15.65 -9.26 -8.52
C ARG A 52 14.73 -10.47 -8.37
N TRP A 53 13.52 -10.24 -7.85
CA TRP A 53 12.48 -11.27 -7.75
C TRP A 53 12.13 -11.84 -9.13
N ASN A 54 11.94 -11.00 -10.15
CA ASN A 54 11.66 -11.44 -11.51
C ASN A 54 12.83 -12.25 -12.10
N CYS A 55 14.08 -11.79 -11.91
CA CYS A 55 15.26 -12.55 -12.36
C CYS A 55 15.34 -13.95 -11.74
N ALA A 56 14.94 -14.09 -10.47
CA ALA A 56 14.96 -15.36 -9.76
C ALA A 56 13.78 -16.28 -10.10
N SER A 57 12.59 -15.72 -10.31
CA SER A 57 11.35 -16.50 -10.51
C SER A 57 11.05 -16.80 -11.99
N ALA A 58 11.51 -15.96 -12.91
CA ALA A 58 11.20 -16.04 -14.33
C ALA A 58 12.39 -15.56 -15.18
N SER A 59 13.54 -16.24 -15.03
CA SER A 59 14.77 -15.91 -15.76
C SER A 59 14.53 -15.86 -17.27
N GLY A 60 14.91 -14.76 -17.91
CA GLY A 60 14.75 -14.55 -19.36
C GLY A 60 13.59 -13.63 -19.75
N TYR A 61 12.68 -13.30 -18.83
CA TYR A 61 11.65 -12.28 -19.07
C TYR A 61 12.15 -10.90 -18.61
N GLN A 62 12.30 -9.97 -19.56
CA GLN A 62 12.50 -8.57 -19.22
C GLN A 62 11.19 -7.94 -18.74
N ILE A 63 11.24 -7.28 -17.58
CA ILE A 63 10.14 -6.46 -17.07
C ILE A 63 10.31 -5.00 -17.48
N THR A 64 9.20 -4.35 -17.79
CA THR A 64 9.10 -2.91 -17.98
C THR A 64 8.17 -2.37 -16.91
N ILE A 65 8.69 -1.51 -16.05
CA ILE A 65 7.93 -0.91 -14.95
C ILE A 65 7.31 0.38 -15.49
N SER A 66 5.99 0.48 -15.40
CA SER A 66 5.25 1.68 -15.81
C SER A 66 5.40 2.79 -14.76
N PRO A 67 5.18 4.07 -15.13
CA PRO A 67 5.13 5.15 -14.15
C PRO A 67 4.15 4.86 -13.01
N VAL A 68 4.48 5.34 -11.81
CA VAL A 68 3.62 5.18 -10.62
C VAL A 68 2.29 5.89 -10.84
N GLU A 69 1.19 5.14 -10.72
CA GLU A 69 -0.15 5.67 -10.67
C GLU A 69 -0.58 5.90 -9.22
N TRP A 70 -1.11 7.10 -8.94
CA TRP A 70 -1.49 7.48 -7.58
C TRP A 70 -2.98 7.32 -7.35
N ASN A 71 -3.33 6.37 -6.49
CA ASN A 71 -4.70 6.19 -6.00
C ASN A 71 -4.96 7.20 -4.88
N LYS A 72 -5.71 8.26 -5.20
CA LYS A 72 -6.06 9.33 -4.26
C LYS A 72 -7.35 9.06 -3.48
N THR A 73 -8.09 8.02 -3.87
CA THR A 73 -9.35 7.63 -3.25
C THR A 73 -9.29 6.18 -2.76
N PRO A 74 -10.09 5.84 -1.74
CA PRO A 74 -10.75 6.77 -0.82
C PRO A 74 -9.74 7.60 -0.01
N GLN A 75 -10.09 8.84 0.34
CA GLN A 75 -9.35 9.60 1.36
C GLN A 75 -9.77 9.14 2.75
N GLN A 76 -8.81 9.00 3.66
CA GLN A 76 -9.12 8.71 5.05
C GLN A 76 -9.49 9.99 5.81
N PRO A 77 -10.43 9.91 6.78
CA PRO A 77 -10.88 11.09 7.54
C PRO A 77 -9.91 11.51 8.66
N ASP A 78 -8.81 10.78 8.88
CA ASP A 78 -7.84 11.02 9.93
C ASP A 78 -6.44 10.51 9.55
N ALA A 79 -5.40 10.90 10.28
CA ALA A 79 -4.03 10.49 9.98
C ALA A 79 -3.62 9.11 10.55
N ALA A 80 -4.57 8.33 11.08
CA ALA A 80 -4.28 7.13 11.88
C ALA A 80 -4.98 5.86 11.37
N SER A 81 -5.78 5.95 10.30
CA SER A 81 -6.59 4.85 9.81
C SER A 81 -6.04 4.16 8.56
N CYS A 82 -4.82 4.48 8.13
CA CYS A 82 -4.28 4.02 6.85
C CYS A 82 -4.32 2.49 6.71
N GLY A 83 -4.04 1.74 7.78
CA GLY A 83 -4.13 0.28 7.79
C GLY A 83 -5.55 -0.27 7.55
N VAL A 84 -6.58 0.42 8.06
CA VAL A 84 -7.98 0.06 7.80
C VAL A 84 -8.29 0.21 6.30
N PHE A 85 -7.80 1.28 5.69
CA PHE A 85 -8.02 1.56 4.28
C PHE A 85 -7.23 0.65 3.35
N VAL A 86 -6.01 0.26 3.70
CA VAL A 86 -5.23 -0.74 2.95
C VAL A 86 -6.01 -2.05 2.84
N VAL A 87 -6.55 -2.54 3.96
CA VAL A 87 -7.33 -3.79 3.97
C VAL A 87 -8.67 -3.61 3.26
N ALA A 88 -9.36 -2.49 3.46
CA ALA A 88 -10.61 -2.20 2.76
C ALA A 88 -10.40 -2.13 1.24
N GLN A 89 -9.30 -1.53 0.78
CA GLN A 89 -8.94 -1.45 -0.64
C GLN A 89 -8.63 -2.84 -1.22
N ALA A 90 -7.84 -3.64 -0.51
CA ALA A 90 -7.56 -5.02 -0.92
C ALA A 90 -8.86 -5.85 -1.01
N TYR A 91 -9.74 -5.72 -0.03
CA TYR A 91 -11.06 -6.37 -0.04
C TYR A 91 -11.92 -5.91 -1.22
N SER A 92 -11.97 -4.60 -1.49
CA SER A 92 -12.67 -4.02 -2.63
C SER A 92 -12.18 -4.58 -3.95
N TYR A 93 -10.86 -4.71 -4.11
CA TYR A 93 -10.26 -5.28 -5.31
C TYR A 93 -10.63 -6.76 -5.49
N LEU A 94 -10.51 -7.56 -4.42
CA LEU A 94 -10.86 -8.99 -4.45
C LEU A 94 -12.35 -9.27 -4.68
N THR A 95 -13.21 -8.33 -4.30
CA THR A 95 -14.68 -8.45 -4.46
C THR A 95 -15.21 -7.71 -5.68
N GLU A 96 -14.31 -7.16 -6.51
CA GLU A 96 -14.65 -6.34 -7.69
C GLU A 96 -15.59 -5.16 -7.38
N SER A 97 -15.58 -4.68 -6.12
CA SER A 97 -16.43 -3.59 -5.64
C SER A 97 -15.63 -2.29 -5.56
N MET A 98 -15.75 -1.45 -6.58
CA MET A 98 -15.08 -0.14 -6.64
C MET A 98 -15.78 0.99 -5.87
N ARG A 99 -16.86 0.70 -5.13
CA ARG A 99 -17.67 1.71 -4.42
C ARG A 99 -16.88 2.58 -3.43
N LEU A 100 -15.80 2.04 -2.87
CA LEU A 100 -14.89 2.78 -1.98
C LEU A 100 -14.09 3.87 -2.71
N GLN A 101 -13.91 3.77 -4.03
CA GLN A 101 -13.18 4.75 -4.85
C GLN A 101 -14.02 5.97 -5.22
N GLU A 102 -15.35 5.90 -5.07
CA GLU A 102 -16.30 6.87 -5.62
C GLU A 102 -16.55 8.07 -4.69
N HIS A 103 -16.24 7.98 -3.40
CA HIS A 103 -16.59 9.01 -2.41
C HIS A 103 -15.50 9.20 -1.34
N GLY A 104 -15.44 10.40 -0.76
CA GLY A 104 -14.67 10.65 0.46
C GLY A 104 -15.27 9.89 1.65
N VAL A 105 -14.44 9.23 2.47
CA VAL A 105 -14.90 8.36 3.54
C VAL A 105 -15.02 9.15 4.84
N SER A 106 -16.22 9.23 5.40
CA SER A 106 -16.46 9.93 6.66
C SER A 106 -16.00 9.11 7.87
N LYS A 107 -15.92 9.74 9.05
CA LYS A 107 -15.67 9.02 10.33
C LYS A 107 -16.74 7.95 10.63
N ARG A 108 -17.98 8.16 10.18
CA ARG A 108 -19.06 7.17 10.31
C ARG A 108 -18.81 5.96 9.40
N ASP A 109 -18.42 6.20 8.16
CA ASP A 109 -18.07 5.14 7.21
C ASP A 109 -16.87 4.34 7.72
N LEU A 110 -15.84 5.01 8.23
CA LEU A 110 -14.69 4.35 8.88
C LEU A 110 -15.11 3.45 10.04
N SER A 111 -16.05 3.89 10.87
CA SER A 111 -16.58 3.09 11.98
C SER A 111 -17.28 1.82 11.48
N VAL A 112 -18.06 1.94 10.40
CA VAL A 112 -18.72 0.80 9.74
C VAL A 112 -17.69 -0.16 9.13
N ILE A 113 -16.64 0.36 8.48
CA ILE A 113 -15.57 -0.47 7.90
C ILE A 113 -14.88 -1.27 9.02
N ARG A 114 -14.47 -0.62 10.12
CA ARG A 114 -13.86 -1.30 11.27
C ARG A 114 -14.79 -2.38 11.84
N LEU A 115 -16.08 -2.08 12.01
CA LEU A 115 -17.05 -3.05 12.51
C LEU A 115 -17.17 -4.26 11.58
N ARG A 116 -17.20 -4.06 10.26
CA ARG A 116 -17.23 -5.16 9.28
C ARG A 116 -15.98 -6.01 9.34
N MET A 117 -14.80 -5.40 9.51
CA MET A 117 -13.55 -6.15 9.67
C MET A 117 -13.56 -7.02 10.93
N VAL A 118 -13.97 -6.46 12.07
CA VAL A 118 -14.13 -7.21 13.32
C VAL A 118 -15.13 -8.34 13.15
N TRP A 119 -16.26 -8.07 12.48
CA TRP A 119 -17.26 -9.09 12.19
C TRP A 119 -16.70 -10.24 11.37
N MET A 120 -15.99 -9.95 10.27
CA MET A 120 -15.35 -10.99 9.45
C MET A 120 -14.39 -11.85 10.28
N VAL A 121 -13.57 -11.24 11.13
CA VAL A 121 -12.63 -11.97 12.00
C VAL A 121 -13.36 -12.84 13.00
N VAL A 122 -14.35 -12.29 13.72
CA VAL A 122 -15.08 -13.02 14.77
C VAL A 122 -15.96 -14.13 14.17
N TYR A 123 -16.62 -13.86 13.05
CA TYR A 123 -17.50 -14.81 12.38
C TYR A 123 -16.69 -16.01 11.86
N HIS A 124 -15.61 -15.78 11.13
CA HIS A 124 -14.76 -16.88 10.62
C HIS A 124 -13.94 -17.58 11.72
N SER A 125 -13.70 -16.94 12.86
CA SER A 125 -13.10 -17.60 14.02
C SER A 125 -14.01 -18.72 14.57
N LYS A 126 -15.34 -18.50 14.58
CA LYS A 126 -16.31 -19.50 15.01
C LYS A 126 -16.46 -20.65 14.02
N GLU A 127 -16.35 -20.39 12.72
CA GLU A 127 -16.41 -21.45 11.69
C GLU A 127 -15.20 -22.40 11.75
N ARG A 128 -14.03 -21.92 12.20
CA ARG A 128 -12.81 -22.76 12.36
C ARG A 128 -12.76 -23.53 13.68
N SER A 129 -13.65 -23.25 14.63
CA SER A 129 -13.71 -23.93 15.93
C SER A 129 -14.72 -25.09 15.95
N ILE A 130 -15.17 -25.55 14.78
CA ILE A 130 -16.06 -26.70 14.57
C ILE A 130 -15.29 -27.74 13.77
#